data_AF-A0A9X6RTG7-F1
#
_entry.id   AF-A0A9X6RTG7-F1
#
_cell.length_a   1.000
_cell.length_b   1.000
_cell.length_c   1.000
_cell.angle_alpha   90.00
_cell.angle_beta   90.00
_cell.angle_gamma   90.00
#
_symmetry.space_group_name_H-M   'P 1'
#
loop_
_entity.id
_entity.type
_entity.pdbx_description
1 polymer ?
#
loop_
_entity_poly.entity_id
_entity_poly.type
_entity_poly.pdbx_seq_one_letter_code
_entity_poly.pdbx_strand_id
1 'polypeptide(L)'
;MEKKFKSLKELPTYKNVRAELINLNLKTFVDFSITPNINFADDLWEFGEFKRFSNEDWAYSYDFTQFDTIYKNYAKYMILRELFNRHLRFTTVKKRFYYVRDLIYYLSNHYMYYPNLIDASFLKGFLANVPSERNLTDKKQAIKTFLSEIELRVPNVNFSDCYKYLNKHDSRKIKIEREQGKHKFVPLDIHNKIISLAIQDLRNEDLLITQRAAACMIVLLADTGMRVGEFRILEINKLDEIKVTGEDDVFYYLNFKTYKTVKEKEYKWTRSFITENALLAYNKLTEIYKERRKTQYLFVNDKGVEVSKTLLRYRLVQFFYRHQNQLQLDKIVDHEVSQFAVTRKRNYKSLKFVPNDEMDKDIYYVTFHQYRVVLATILYNKGYHLDFIRQHMNHLTEEMTQHYIRFNEIEKLEVNAIETLRKRSTKDGLTLNTNIYETSDKYIMEELRTEEYQEVYNQINKFLKNNKLNIFTDIDEIISKLSRTDNPIADTELGICAKSFNKLCERNQYISSINDAYYLGVQIHSLEELPFSLKRFQEKANIVAYNEKLYKKNPKYRNELERELKGIKKYIERKLNPELMLLKDEIGSGGVCDRYPELEGIASSINDIEKEVEKWSEKTL
;
A
#
# COMPACT_ATOMS: atom_id res chain seq x y z
N MET A 1 57.53 19.47 15.94
CA MET A 1 57.94 19.50 17.36
C MET A 1 56.88 18.75 18.16
N GLU A 2 57.06 17.43 18.29
CA GLU A 2 56.11 16.51 18.95
C GLU A 2 56.08 16.78 20.46
N LYS A 3 54.93 17.18 20.98
CA LYS A 3 54.68 17.14 22.43
C LYS A 3 54.31 15.71 22.81
N LYS A 4 55.27 14.94 23.34
CA LYS A 4 55.01 13.70 24.07
C LYS A 4 54.37 14.04 25.41
N PHE A 5 53.07 13.81 25.54
CA PHE A 5 52.37 13.87 26.83
C PHE A 5 52.73 12.63 27.65
N LYS A 6 53.22 12.84 28.89
CA LYS A 6 53.77 11.77 29.75
C LYS A 6 52.72 11.06 30.62
N SER A 7 51.47 11.54 30.67
CA SER A 7 50.37 10.81 31.32
C SER A 7 48.99 11.21 30.78
N LEU A 8 48.04 10.26 30.82
CA LEU A 8 46.65 10.42 30.36
C LEU A 8 45.84 11.50 31.09
N LYS A 9 46.34 12.09 32.18
CA LYS A 9 45.70 13.18 32.92
C LYS A 9 45.75 14.53 32.21
N GLU A 10 46.52 14.66 31.13
CA GLU A 10 46.77 15.93 30.43
C GLU A 10 45.87 16.15 29.21
N LEU A 11 44.99 15.20 28.86
CA LEU A 11 44.00 15.37 27.80
C LEU A 11 42.79 16.19 28.31
N PRO A 12 42.37 17.26 27.60
CA PRO A 12 41.40 18.25 28.10
C PRO A 12 39.99 17.70 28.39
N THR A 13 39.66 16.48 27.95
CA THR A 13 38.34 15.85 28.12
C THR A 13 38.28 14.78 29.22
N TYR A 14 39.40 14.33 29.79
CA TYR A 14 39.43 13.13 30.65
C TYR A 14 39.89 13.41 32.09
N LYS A 15 39.21 14.31 32.80
CA LYS A 15 39.39 14.43 34.26
C LYS A 15 38.66 13.25 34.93
N ASN A 16 39.42 12.41 35.65
CA ASN A 16 38.95 11.29 36.49
C ASN A 16 38.49 10.00 35.80
N VAL A 17 39.05 9.61 34.66
CA VAL A 17 38.82 8.25 34.11
C VAL A 17 39.61 7.22 34.93
N ARG A 18 38.92 6.41 35.74
CA ARG A 18 39.50 5.29 36.52
C ARG A 18 39.57 3.96 35.72
N ALA A 19 39.25 3.99 34.43
CA ALA A 19 39.24 2.82 33.56
C ALA A 19 40.54 2.72 32.74
N GLU A 20 41.04 1.51 32.55
CA GLU A 20 42.13 1.22 31.60
C GLU A 20 41.66 1.54 30.18
N LEU A 21 42.41 2.36 29.43
CA LEU A 21 42.04 2.75 28.08
C LEU A 21 42.52 1.71 27.08
N ILE A 22 41.61 1.22 26.24
CA ILE A 22 41.91 0.21 25.24
C ILE A 22 42.20 0.94 23.94
N ASN A 23 43.47 0.98 23.54
CA ASN A 23 43.84 1.58 22.26
C ASN A 23 43.42 0.67 21.10
N LEU A 24 42.96 1.25 20.00
CA LEU A 24 42.65 0.56 18.75
C LEU A 24 43.92 0.14 17.99
N ASN A 25 45.04 -0.07 18.69
CA ASN A 25 46.38 -0.30 18.15
C ASN A 25 46.30 -1.08 16.85
N LEU A 26 46.70 -0.41 15.77
CA LEU A 26 46.62 -0.83 14.38
C LEU A 26 47.20 -2.25 14.25
N LYS A 27 46.37 -3.28 14.36
CA LYS A 27 46.63 -4.49 13.59
C LYS A 27 46.77 -4.00 12.16
N THR A 28 47.88 -4.33 11.51
CA THR A 28 48.06 -4.10 10.07
C THR A 28 46.83 -4.67 9.38
N PHE A 29 45.94 -3.78 8.96
CA PHE A 29 44.77 -4.18 8.21
C PHE A 29 45.29 -4.76 6.91
N VAL A 30 44.90 -5.99 6.61
CA VAL A 30 45.30 -6.65 5.37
C VAL A 30 44.60 -5.91 4.23
N ASP A 31 45.38 -5.35 3.31
CA ASP A 31 44.82 -4.88 2.05
C ASP A 31 44.52 -6.09 1.17
N PHE A 32 43.34 -6.10 0.56
CA PHE A 32 42.88 -7.16 -0.32
C PHE A 32 41.95 -6.58 -1.39
N SER A 33 41.95 -7.21 -2.55
CA SER A 33 41.00 -6.91 -3.62
C SER A 33 39.59 -7.28 -3.17
N ILE A 34 38.69 -6.30 -3.14
CA ILE A 34 37.25 -6.49 -2.91
C ILE A 34 36.60 -6.91 -4.23
N THR A 35 36.95 -6.21 -5.30
CA THR A 35 36.60 -6.53 -6.69
C THR A 35 37.83 -6.31 -7.56
N PRO A 36 37.84 -6.73 -8.84
CA PRO A 36 39.00 -6.54 -9.72
C PRO A 36 39.51 -5.08 -9.81
N ASN A 37 38.64 -4.10 -9.52
CA ASN A 37 38.95 -2.68 -9.64
C ASN A 37 38.98 -1.93 -8.29
N ILE A 38 38.77 -2.62 -7.15
CA ILE A 38 38.64 -1.97 -5.84
C ILE A 38 39.45 -2.74 -4.81
N ASN A 39 40.37 -2.05 -4.13
CA ASN A 39 41.12 -2.59 -3.00
C ASN A 39 40.59 -2.05 -1.67
N PHE A 40 40.77 -2.81 -0.60
CA PHE A 40 40.32 -2.44 0.74
C PHE A 40 40.99 -1.15 1.24
N ALA A 41 42.27 -0.94 0.91
CA ALA A 41 43.00 0.26 1.28
C ALA A 41 42.41 1.54 0.65
N ASP A 42 41.75 1.46 -0.51
CA ASP A 42 41.21 2.62 -1.22
C ASP A 42 40.18 3.38 -0.38
N ASP A 43 40.27 4.71 -0.36
CA ASP A 43 39.30 5.55 0.35
C ASP A 43 38.04 5.84 -0.48
N LEU A 44 38.07 5.58 -1.78
CA LEU A 44 36.91 5.70 -2.66
C LEU A 44 36.60 4.33 -3.27
N TRP A 45 35.44 3.78 -2.95
CA TRP A 45 34.94 2.55 -3.55
C TRP A 45 33.79 2.85 -4.51
N GLU A 46 33.90 2.41 -5.77
CA GLU A 46 32.87 2.60 -6.79
C GLU A 46 32.41 1.26 -7.38
N PHE A 47 31.28 0.75 -6.89
CA PHE A 47 30.71 -0.54 -7.29
C PHE A 47 29.86 -0.46 -8.57
N GLY A 48 30.39 0.20 -9.60
CA GLY A 48 29.68 0.44 -10.87
C GLY A 48 29.25 -0.82 -11.62
N GLU A 49 29.95 -1.93 -11.45
CA GLU A 49 29.65 -3.25 -12.03
C GLU A 49 28.35 -3.89 -11.50
N PHE A 50 27.88 -3.42 -10.33
CA PHE A 50 26.61 -3.82 -9.71
C PHE A 50 25.46 -2.86 -10.03
N LYS A 51 25.74 -1.77 -10.75
CA LYS A 51 24.78 -0.72 -11.07
C LYS A 51 23.71 -1.23 -12.02
N ARG A 52 22.45 -1.02 -11.63
CA ARG A 52 21.30 -1.39 -12.48
C ARG A 52 20.87 -0.29 -13.44
N PHE A 53 21.01 0.97 -13.02
CA PHE A 53 20.54 2.13 -13.79
C PHE A 53 21.58 3.23 -13.78
N SER A 54 21.81 3.86 -14.94
CA SER A 54 22.77 4.97 -15.14
C SER A 54 22.66 6.11 -14.13
N ASN A 55 21.48 6.38 -13.59
CA ASN A 55 21.22 7.53 -12.71
C ASN A 55 21.26 7.19 -11.20
N GLU A 56 21.88 6.07 -10.80
CA GLU A 56 21.91 5.60 -9.41
C GLU A 56 23.32 5.54 -8.79
N ASP A 57 24.30 6.23 -9.37
CA ASP A 57 25.72 6.24 -8.91
C ASP A 57 25.89 6.50 -7.42
N TRP A 58 25.08 7.41 -6.87
CA TRP A 58 25.12 7.78 -5.46
C TRP A 58 24.99 6.58 -4.50
N ALA A 59 24.31 5.50 -4.91
CA ALA A 59 24.09 4.32 -4.09
C ALA A 59 25.27 3.33 -4.13
N TYR A 60 26.12 3.42 -5.15
CA TYR A 60 27.21 2.48 -5.43
C TYR A 60 28.60 3.05 -5.12
N SER A 61 28.71 4.35 -4.83
CA SER A 61 29.95 4.96 -4.36
C SER A 61 30.02 5.00 -2.82
N TYR A 62 31.20 4.83 -2.24
CA TYR A 62 31.46 5.00 -0.80
C TYR A 62 32.77 5.77 -0.63
N ASP A 63 32.69 6.94 0.00
CA ASP A 63 33.83 7.87 0.16
C ASP A 63 34.21 7.96 1.63
N PHE A 64 35.34 7.35 1.97
CA PHE A 64 35.91 7.28 3.32
C PHE A 64 36.97 8.36 3.57
N THR A 65 37.23 9.27 2.62
CA THR A 65 38.32 10.26 2.73
C THR A 65 38.22 11.11 4.00
N GLN A 66 37.01 11.49 4.37
CA GLN A 66 36.73 12.33 5.53
C GLN A 66 36.55 11.55 6.85
N PHE A 67 36.72 10.22 6.84
CA PHE A 67 36.57 9.41 8.04
C PHE A 67 37.83 9.50 8.90
N ASP A 68 37.63 9.63 10.21
CA ASP A 68 38.70 9.51 11.18
C ASP A 68 39.42 8.16 11.02
N THR A 69 40.75 8.20 10.93
CA THR A 69 41.60 7.03 10.65
C THR A 69 41.45 5.94 11.70
N ILE A 70 41.08 6.32 12.93
CA ILE A 70 40.85 5.41 14.05
C ILE A 70 39.66 4.47 13.77
N TYR A 71 38.60 4.99 13.15
CA TYR A 71 37.34 4.27 12.97
C TYR A 71 37.08 3.81 11.52
N LYS A 72 37.81 4.39 10.55
CA LYS A 72 37.62 4.19 9.11
C LYS A 72 37.54 2.72 8.71
N ASN A 73 38.51 1.91 9.13
CA ASN A 73 38.59 0.50 8.68
C ASN A 73 37.46 -0.37 9.26
N TYR A 74 36.98 -0.07 10.47
CA TYR A 74 35.82 -0.75 11.04
C TYR A 74 34.54 -0.44 10.26
N ALA A 75 34.39 0.82 9.81
CA ALA A 75 33.28 1.20 8.94
C ALA A 75 33.37 0.46 7.59
N LYS A 76 34.56 0.40 6.98
CA LYS A 76 34.82 -0.37 5.75
C LYS A 76 34.39 -1.84 5.89
N TYR A 77 34.79 -2.53 6.96
CA TYR A 77 34.35 -3.90 7.21
C TYR A 77 32.85 -4.05 7.38
N MET A 78 32.20 -3.11 8.09
CA MET A 78 30.75 -3.11 8.23
C MET A 78 30.07 -3.05 6.85
N ILE A 79 30.52 -2.16 5.97
CA ILE A 79 29.96 -2.03 4.62
C ILE A 79 30.12 -3.34 3.84
N LEU A 80 31.29 -3.97 3.87
CA LEU A 80 31.52 -5.25 3.21
C LEU A 80 30.64 -6.37 3.75
N ARG A 81 30.52 -6.49 5.08
CA ARG A 81 29.65 -7.52 5.68
C ARG A 81 28.19 -7.31 5.29
N GLU A 82 27.71 -6.08 5.33
CA GLU A 82 26.32 -5.77 4.99
C GLU A 82 26.04 -6.01 3.49
N LEU A 83 26.97 -5.70 2.59
CA LEU A 83 26.84 -5.95 1.15
C LEU A 83 26.99 -7.43 0.78
N PHE A 84 28.08 -8.07 1.18
CA PHE A 84 28.49 -9.35 0.62
C PHE A 84 28.17 -10.56 1.50
N ASN A 85 28.06 -10.40 2.83
CA ASN A 85 27.68 -11.51 3.71
C ASN A 85 26.18 -11.53 3.99
N ARG A 86 25.55 -10.36 4.12
CA ARG A 86 24.10 -10.24 4.36
C ARG A 86 23.30 -9.99 3.08
N HIS A 87 23.96 -9.76 1.96
CA HIS A 87 23.33 -9.51 0.65
C HIS A 87 22.30 -8.37 0.72
N LEU A 88 22.60 -7.31 1.49
CA LEU A 88 21.72 -6.15 1.56
C LEU A 88 21.87 -5.28 0.32
N ARG A 89 20.77 -4.67 -0.10
CA ARG A 89 20.77 -3.71 -1.22
C ARG A 89 21.72 -2.55 -0.95
N PHE A 90 22.48 -2.15 -1.97
CA PHE A 90 23.36 -0.97 -1.95
C PHE A 90 22.69 0.29 -1.40
N THR A 91 21.44 0.57 -1.78
CA THR A 91 20.68 1.71 -1.24
C THR A 91 20.45 1.65 0.28
N THR A 92 20.25 0.44 0.83
CA THR A 92 20.14 0.23 2.28
C THR A 92 21.49 0.45 2.96
N VAL A 93 22.56 -0.11 2.40
CA VAL A 93 23.90 0.00 2.97
C VAL A 93 24.43 1.43 2.90
N LYS A 94 24.19 2.14 1.79
CA LYS A 94 24.51 3.57 1.66
C LYS A 94 23.85 4.44 2.73
N LYS A 95 22.60 4.15 3.09
CA LYS A 95 21.92 4.82 4.21
C LYS A 95 22.64 4.55 5.55
N ARG A 96 23.03 3.31 5.81
CA ARG A 96 23.78 2.94 7.03
C ARG A 96 25.19 3.54 7.05
N PHE A 97 25.86 3.59 5.91
CA PHE A 97 27.14 4.29 5.72
C PHE A 97 27.06 5.74 6.20
N TYR A 98 26.02 6.49 5.81
CA TYR A 98 25.85 7.87 6.27
C TYR A 98 25.61 7.96 7.78
N TYR A 99 24.84 7.04 8.37
CA TYR A 99 24.65 7.02 9.82
C TYR A 99 25.94 6.77 10.60
N VAL A 100 26.77 5.85 10.11
CA VAL A 100 28.07 5.55 10.72
C VAL A 100 29.04 6.70 10.52
N ARG A 101 29.07 7.31 9.34
CA ARG A 101 29.85 8.52 9.08
C ARG A 101 29.49 9.62 10.08
N ASP A 102 28.20 9.89 10.26
CA ASP A 102 27.73 10.92 11.20
C ASP A 102 28.11 10.59 12.65
N LEU A 103 28.10 9.30 13.04
CA LEU A 103 28.60 8.86 14.35
C LEU A 103 30.12 9.06 14.47
N ILE A 104 30.90 8.71 13.45
CA ILE A 104 32.36 8.87 13.45
C ILE A 104 32.73 10.35 13.60
N TYR A 105 32.07 11.24 12.86
CA TYR A 105 32.24 12.68 13.07
C TYR A 105 31.90 13.12 14.49
N TYR A 106 30.82 12.58 15.06
CA TYR A 106 30.44 12.89 16.43
C TYR A 106 31.48 12.39 17.45
N LEU A 107 32.06 11.20 17.24
CA LEU A 107 33.16 10.66 18.06
C LEU A 107 34.40 11.56 17.99
N SER A 108 34.83 11.93 16.78
CA SER A 108 36.00 12.80 16.58
C SER A 108 35.81 14.19 17.20
N ASN A 109 34.63 14.79 17.05
CA ASN A 109 34.31 16.10 17.63
C ASN A 109 34.26 16.09 19.17
N HIS A 110 34.06 14.91 19.78
CA HIS A 110 34.09 14.74 21.24
C HIS A 110 35.42 14.14 21.73
N TYR A 111 36.44 14.07 20.87
CA TYR A 111 37.77 13.51 21.17
C TYR A 111 37.71 12.07 21.68
N MET A 112 36.68 11.31 21.28
CA MET A 112 36.49 9.91 21.64
C MET A 112 37.36 9.05 20.74
N TYR A 113 38.60 8.81 21.16
CA TYR A 113 39.59 8.02 20.42
C TYR A 113 39.72 6.58 20.93
N TYR A 114 39.20 6.30 22.12
CA TYR A 114 39.24 4.98 22.74
C TYR A 114 37.83 4.35 22.72
N PRO A 115 37.65 3.18 22.09
CA PRO A 115 36.35 2.54 21.90
C PRO A 115 35.66 2.23 23.23
N ASN A 116 36.41 1.89 24.29
CA ASN A 116 35.85 1.55 25.59
C ASN A 116 35.26 2.75 26.36
N LEU A 117 35.39 3.97 25.81
CA LEU A 117 34.72 5.17 26.33
C LEU A 117 33.32 5.37 25.72
N ILE A 118 32.98 4.63 24.67
CA ILE A 118 31.66 4.71 24.04
C ILE A 118 30.67 3.95 24.92
N ASP A 119 29.86 4.68 25.67
CA ASP A 119 28.83 4.13 26.55
C ASP A 119 27.40 4.45 26.07
N ALA A 120 26.41 3.90 26.78
CA ALA A 120 25.01 4.13 26.46
C ALA A 120 24.58 5.60 26.63
N SER A 121 25.23 6.37 27.52
CA SER A 121 24.92 7.79 27.75
C SER A 121 25.35 8.64 26.55
N PHE A 122 26.55 8.39 26.06
CA PHE A 122 27.10 9.02 24.86
C PHE A 122 26.23 8.76 23.63
N LEU A 123 25.82 7.50 23.42
CA LEU A 123 24.93 7.14 22.31
C LEU A 123 23.53 7.74 22.44
N LYS A 124 23.02 7.93 23.67
CA LYS A 124 21.77 8.68 23.90
C LYS A 124 21.90 10.13 23.48
N GLY A 125 23.02 10.79 23.82
CA GLY A 125 23.32 12.15 23.38
C GLY A 125 23.31 12.29 21.86
N PHE A 126 24.02 11.40 21.15
CA PHE A 126 24.06 11.40 19.69
C PHE A 126 22.68 11.20 19.03
N LEU A 127 21.83 10.37 19.65
CA LEU A 127 20.53 9.97 19.09
C LEU A 127 19.33 10.78 19.60
N ALA A 128 19.55 11.79 20.46
CA ALA A 128 18.47 12.53 21.12
C ALA A 128 17.51 13.24 20.14
N ASN A 129 18.06 13.78 19.04
CA ASN A 129 17.32 14.63 18.10
C ASN A 129 16.85 13.90 16.83
N VAL A 130 16.72 12.57 16.88
CA VAL A 130 16.25 11.82 15.71
C VAL A 130 14.72 12.02 15.55
N PRO A 131 14.23 12.47 14.37
CA PRO A 131 12.86 12.99 14.24
C PRO A 131 11.74 11.94 14.34
N SER A 132 12.07 10.65 14.23
CA SER A 132 11.07 9.58 14.35
C SER A 132 11.66 8.32 14.95
N GLU A 133 10.83 7.54 15.65
CA GLU A 133 11.24 6.28 16.28
C GLU A 133 11.70 5.26 15.23
N ARG A 134 11.10 5.28 14.04
CA ARG A 134 11.55 4.47 12.91
C ARG A 134 12.97 4.82 12.46
N ASN A 135 13.26 6.11 12.29
CA ASN A 135 14.60 6.57 11.89
C ASN A 135 15.61 6.27 13.01
N LEU A 136 15.19 6.42 14.27
CA LEU A 136 16.00 6.06 15.43
C LEU A 136 16.35 4.58 15.43
N THR A 137 15.38 3.70 15.17
CA THR A 137 15.60 2.24 15.09
C THR A 137 16.57 1.89 13.95
N ASP A 138 16.40 2.48 12.76
CA ASP A 138 17.31 2.26 11.63
C ASP A 138 18.75 2.72 11.97
N LYS A 139 18.89 3.89 12.61
CA LYS A 139 20.19 4.41 13.08
C LYS A 139 20.81 3.50 14.13
N LYS A 140 20.05 3.11 15.16
CA LYS A 140 20.51 2.19 16.22
C LYS A 140 21.03 0.88 15.66
N GLN A 141 20.33 0.31 14.67
CA GLN A 141 20.77 -0.94 14.03
C GLN A 141 22.09 -0.77 13.26
N ALA A 142 22.29 0.36 12.56
CA ALA A 142 23.54 0.64 11.88
C ALA A 142 24.71 0.79 12.87
N ILE A 143 24.50 1.54 13.96
CA ILE A 143 25.49 1.74 15.03
C ILE A 143 25.81 0.41 15.70
N LYS A 144 24.81 -0.42 15.97
CA LYS A 144 25.01 -1.77 16.54
C LYS A 144 25.91 -2.62 15.65
N THR A 145 25.68 -2.65 14.34
CA THR A 145 26.56 -3.39 13.42
C THR A 145 27.98 -2.81 13.47
N PHE A 146 28.13 -1.49 13.43
CA PHE A 146 29.43 -0.84 13.49
C PHE A 146 30.22 -1.18 14.77
N LEU A 147 29.59 -1.06 15.95
CA LEU A 147 30.21 -1.41 17.23
C LEU A 147 30.59 -2.89 17.30
N SER A 148 29.78 -3.77 16.70
CA SER A 148 30.13 -5.20 16.64
C SER A 148 31.37 -5.49 15.79
N GLU A 149 31.67 -4.69 14.76
CA GLU A 149 32.91 -4.85 13.99
C GLU A 149 34.16 -4.43 14.79
N ILE A 150 34.01 -3.44 15.68
CA ILE A 150 35.05 -3.00 16.61
C ILE A 150 35.29 -4.09 17.65
N GLU A 151 34.24 -4.53 18.36
CA GLU A 151 34.31 -5.57 19.40
C GLU A 151 34.92 -6.88 18.89
N LEU A 152 34.62 -7.28 17.64
CA LEU A 152 35.17 -8.48 17.03
C LEU A 152 36.70 -8.42 16.81
N ARG A 153 37.27 -7.23 16.66
CA ARG A 153 38.67 -7.03 16.22
C ARG A 153 39.58 -6.46 17.30
N VAL A 154 38.99 -5.87 18.34
CA VAL A 154 39.70 -5.17 19.41
C VAL A 154 39.51 -5.96 20.70
N PRO A 155 40.57 -6.63 21.19
CA PRO A 155 40.49 -7.40 22.43
C PRO A 155 40.01 -6.54 23.60
N ASN A 156 39.27 -7.16 24.52
CA ASN A 156 38.81 -6.58 25.78
C ASN A 156 37.82 -5.39 25.68
N VAL A 157 37.42 -4.99 24.48
CA VAL A 157 36.30 -4.05 24.29
C VAL A 157 34.98 -4.80 24.53
N ASN A 158 34.05 -4.17 25.24
CA ASN A 158 32.72 -4.73 25.52
C ASN A 158 31.66 -3.63 25.38
N PHE A 159 30.71 -3.85 24.47
CA PHE A 159 29.60 -2.92 24.21
C PHE A 159 28.24 -3.42 24.71
N SER A 160 28.21 -4.36 25.66
CA SER A 160 26.98 -4.97 26.18
C SER A 160 25.94 -3.94 26.66
N ASP A 161 26.36 -2.91 27.41
CA ASP A 161 25.45 -1.85 27.86
C ASP A 161 24.96 -0.95 26.73
N CYS A 162 25.81 -0.68 25.73
CA CYS A 162 25.40 -0.02 24.49
C CYS A 162 24.35 -0.88 23.75
N TYR A 163 24.55 -2.19 23.64
CA TYR A 163 23.59 -3.09 22.99
C TYR A 163 22.25 -3.14 23.70
N LYS A 164 22.21 -3.12 25.04
CA LYS A 164 20.95 -3.01 25.80
C LYS A 164 20.14 -1.78 25.36
N TYR A 165 20.81 -0.63 25.23
CA TYR A 165 20.17 0.59 24.76
C TYR A 165 19.78 0.54 23.26
N LEU A 166 20.67 0.06 22.40
CA LEU A 166 20.46 0.00 20.95
C LEU A 166 19.35 -0.99 20.54
N ASN A 167 19.13 -2.04 21.33
CA ASN A 167 18.04 -2.99 21.09
C ASN A 167 16.67 -2.47 21.55
N LYS A 168 16.63 -1.49 22.46
CA LYS A 168 15.38 -0.89 22.95
C LYS A 168 14.78 0.02 21.88
N HIS A 169 13.53 -0.24 21.52
CA HIS A 169 12.74 0.58 20.59
C HIS A 169 11.27 0.59 21.02
N ASP A 170 10.56 1.68 20.73
CA ASP A 170 9.13 1.79 21.02
C ASP A 170 8.29 1.27 19.84
N SER A 171 7.90 0.00 19.90
CA SER A 171 7.10 -0.65 18.87
C SER A 171 5.71 -0.02 18.69
N ARG A 172 5.12 0.50 19.77
CA ARG A 172 3.82 1.18 19.75
C ARG A 172 3.94 2.51 19.00
N LYS A 173 4.96 3.32 19.32
CA LYS A 173 5.24 4.58 18.62
C LYS A 173 5.53 4.34 17.15
N ILE A 174 6.30 3.31 16.80
CA ILE A 174 6.53 2.92 15.38
C ILE A 174 5.21 2.59 14.68
N LYS A 175 4.29 1.85 15.33
CA LYS A 175 2.98 1.53 14.76
C LYS A 175 2.15 2.80 14.53
N ILE A 176 2.11 3.71 15.50
CA ILE A 176 1.40 5.00 15.38
C ILE A 176 1.99 5.84 14.25
N GLU A 177 3.32 6.00 14.19
CA GLU A 177 4.01 6.74 13.13
C GLU A 177 3.74 6.12 11.74
N ARG A 178 3.64 4.79 11.65
CA ARG A 178 3.30 4.10 10.39
C ARG A 178 1.88 4.44 9.94
N GLU A 179 0.92 4.43 10.86
CA GLU A 179 -0.47 4.76 10.55
C GLU A 179 -0.61 6.24 10.15
N GLN A 180 0.01 7.16 10.89
CA GLN A 180 0.02 8.59 10.56
C GLN A 180 0.70 8.88 9.22
N GLY A 181 1.80 8.18 8.92
CA GLY A 181 2.58 8.30 7.70
C GLY A 181 2.01 7.60 6.46
N LYS A 182 0.82 6.98 6.56
CA LYS A 182 0.14 6.42 5.39
C LYS A 182 -0.23 7.54 4.42
N HIS A 183 0.01 7.31 3.12
CA HIS A 183 -0.42 8.22 2.06
C HIS A 183 -1.92 8.45 2.12
N LYS A 184 -2.36 9.71 2.13
CA LYS A 184 -3.77 10.09 2.25
C LYS A 184 -4.53 9.81 0.95
N PHE A 185 -5.81 9.49 1.09
CA PHE A 185 -6.72 9.34 -0.05
C PHE A 185 -6.94 10.68 -0.76
N VAL A 186 -7.08 10.65 -2.08
CA VAL A 186 -7.49 11.81 -2.87
C VAL A 186 -8.98 11.67 -3.12
N PRO A 187 -9.81 12.68 -2.80
CA PRO A 187 -11.25 12.66 -3.06
C PRO A 187 -11.54 12.32 -4.53
N LEU A 188 -12.59 11.53 -4.78
CA LEU A 188 -12.86 10.97 -6.10
C LEU A 188 -13.19 12.04 -7.15
N ASP A 189 -13.89 13.08 -6.76
CA ASP A 189 -14.17 14.26 -7.59
C ASP A 189 -12.87 14.95 -8.05
N ILE A 190 -11.91 15.13 -7.13
CA ILE A 190 -10.59 15.70 -7.43
C ILE A 190 -9.77 14.75 -8.30
N HIS A 191 -9.77 13.45 -7.98
CA HIS A 191 -9.07 12.44 -8.76
C HIS A 191 -9.59 12.39 -10.21
N ASN A 192 -10.91 12.34 -10.40
CA ASN A 192 -11.55 12.32 -11.71
C ASN A 192 -11.28 13.62 -12.48
N LYS A 193 -11.28 14.77 -11.79
CA LYS A 193 -10.93 16.07 -12.39
C LYS A 193 -9.48 16.12 -12.86
N ILE A 194 -8.54 15.56 -12.07
CA ILE A 194 -7.13 15.43 -12.46
C ILE A 194 -7.00 14.57 -13.72
N ILE A 195 -7.67 13.41 -13.77
CA ILE A 195 -7.64 12.52 -14.94
C ILE A 195 -8.24 13.22 -16.16
N SER A 196 -9.38 13.92 -16.01
CA SER A 196 -10.02 14.67 -17.08
C SER A 196 -9.09 15.73 -17.67
N LEU A 197 -8.43 16.53 -16.83
CA LEU A 197 -7.43 17.51 -17.27
C LEU A 197 -6.23 16.83 -17.96
N ALA A 198 -5.77 15.68 -17.47
CA ALA A 198 -4.69 14.94 -18.11
C ALA A 198 -5.10 14.40 -19.50
N ILE A 199 -6.34 13.93 -19.67
CA ILE A 199 -6.86 13.50 -20.97
C ILE A 199 -6.97 14.69 -21.95
N GLN A 200 -7.34 15.87 -21.46
CA GLN A 200 -7.34 17.09 -22.27
C GLN A 200 -5.90 17.47 -22.70
N ASP A 201 -4.97 17.50 -21.75
CA ASP A 201 -3.57 17.87 -22.01
C ASP A 201 -2.87 16.89 -22.97
N LEU A 202 -3.11 15.58 -22.88
CA LEU A 202 -2.47 14.63 -23.80
C LEU A 202 -3.00 14.75 -25.24
N ARG A 203 -4.24 15.19 -25.42
CA ARG A 203 -4.89 15.44 -26.72
C ARG A 203 -4.52 16.80 -27.31
N ASN A 204 -4.11 17.76 -26.49
CA ASN A 204 -3.76 19.10 -26.94
C ASN A 204 -2.38 19.13 -27.62
N GLU A 205 -2.36 19.41 -28.92
CA GLU A 205 -1.14 19.43 -29.73
C GLU A 205 -0.30 20.70 -29.56
N ASP A 206 -0.89 21.78 -29.07
CA ASP A 206 -0.20 23.05 -28.79
C ASP A 206 0.70 22.95 -27.54
N LEU A 207 0.51 21.90 -26.73
CA LEU A 207 1.34 21.67 -25.56
C LEU A 207 2.68 21.05 -25.91
N LEU A 208 3.70 21.41 -25.14
CA LEU A 208 5.03 20.82 -25.28
C LEU A 208 4.96 19.30 -25.10
N ILE A 209 5.75 18.56 -25.87
CA ILE A 209 5.87 17.09 -25.78
C ILE A 209 6.03 16.64 -24.33
N THR A 210 6.82 17.36 -23.53
CA THR A 210 7.06 17.02 -22.12
C THR A 210 5.86 17.21 -21.20
N GLN A 211 4.94 18.13 -21.53
CA GLN A 211 3.70 18.36 -20.79
C GLN A 211 2.67 17.28 -21.16
N ARG A 212 2.50 17.01 -22.46
CA ARG A 212 1.65 15.91 -22.96
C ARG A 212 2.10 14.56 -22.41
N ALA A 213 3.41 14.31 -22.38
CA ALA A 213 3.97 13.11 -21.78
C ALA A 213 3.69 13.00 -20.27
N ALA A 214 3.77 14.13 -19.53
CA ALA A 214 3.42 14.15 -18.12
C ALA A 214 1.95 13.79 -17.89
N ALA A 215 1.06 14.25 -18.75
CA ALA A 215 -0.35 13.91 -18.73
C ALA A 215 -0.59 12.40 -19.01
N CYS A 216 0.07 11.83 -20.02
CA CYS A 216 0.04 10.38 -20.27
C CYS A 216 0.53 9.57 -19.05
N MET A 217 1.60 10.01 -18.39
CA MET A 217 2.11 9.38 -17.18
C MET A 217 1.05 9.38 -16.06
N ILE A 218 0.34 10.49 -15.85
CA ILE A 218 -0.68 10.59 -14.81
C ILE A 218 -1.82 9.60 -15.06
N VAL A 219 -2.35 9.54 -16.29
CA VAL A 219 -3.42 8.60 -16.66
C VAL A 219 -2.97 7.15 -16.46
N LEU A 220 -1.78 6.78 -16.95
CA LEU A 220 -1.25 5.43 -16.78
C LEU A 220 -1.09 5.04 -15.31
N LEU A 221 -0.57 5.94 -14.47
CA LEU A 221 -0.39 5.67 -13.04
C LEU A 221 -1.72 5.63 -12.27
N ALA A 222 -2.71 6.44 -12.67
CA ALA A 222 -4.03 6.43 -12.09
C ALA A 222 -4.77 5.11 -12.36
N ASP A 223 -4.71 4.61 -13.58
CA ASP A 223 -5.53 3.48 -14.03
C ASP A 223 -4.87 2.11 -13.80
N THR A 224 -3.55 2.05 -13.69
CA THR A 224 -2.83 0.79 -13.39
C THR A 224 -2.35 0.69 -11.94
N GLY A 225 -2.23 1.83 -11.26
CA GLY A 225 -1.66 1.92 -9.92
C GLY A 225 -0.21 1.43 -9.83
N MET A 226 0.50 1.25 -10.95
CA MET A 226 1.88 0.75 -10.94
C MET A 226 2.81 1.71 -10.16
N ARG A 227 3.91 1.18 -9.63
CA ARG A 227 4.87 2.02 -8.89
C ARG A 227 5.61 2.91 -9.88
N VAL A 228 5.96 4.13 -9.49
CA VAL A 228 6.79 5.03 -10.32
C VAL A 228 8.11 4.39 -10.78
N GLY A 229 8.67 3.48 -9.97
CA GLY A 229 9.87 2.73 -10.34
C GLY A 229 9.63 1.69 -11.45
N GLU A 230 8.42 1.13 -11.54
CA GLU A 230 7.97 0.22 -12.60
C GLU A 230 7.61 1.02 -13.86
N PHE A 231 6.89 2.15 -13.71
CA PHE A 231 6.61 3.08 -14.81
C PHE A 231 7.89 3.60 -15.49
N ARG A 232 8.90 3.97 -14.71
CA ARG A 232 10.19 4.49 -15.21
C ARG A 232 10.85 3.57 -16.24
N ILE A 233 10.67 2.26 -16.08
CA ILE A 233 11.31 1.22 -16.89
C ILE A 233 10.33 0.52 -17.81
N LEU A 234 9.10 1.04 -17.92
CA LEU A 234 8.07 0.49 -18.78
C LEU A 234 8.56 0.54 -20.22
N GLU A 235 8.40 -0.56 -20.95
CA GLU A 235 8.93 -0.70 -22.31
C GLU A 235 7.81 -0.50 -23.33
N ILE A 236 8.18 -0.06 -24.53
CA ILE A 236 7.27 -0.08 -25.69
C ILE A 236 6.99 -1.52 -26.14
N ASN A 237 5.93 -1.69 -26.93
CA ASN A 237 5.48 -2.99 -27.46
C ASN A 237 5.24 -4.04 -26.35
N LYS A 238 4.58 -3.62 -25.25
CA LYS A 238 4.21 -4.48 -24.12
C LYS A 238 2.70 -4.54 -23.87
N LEU A 239 1.91 -4.15 -24.85
CA LEU A 239 0.47 -4.35 -24.86
C LEU A 239 0.17 -5.68 -25.52
N ASP A 240 -0.61 -6.49 -24.83
CA ASP A 240 -1.14 -7.72 -25.36
C ASP A 240 -2.67 -7.69 -25.30
N GLU A 241 -3.30 -8.27 -26.31
CA GLU A 241 -4.75 -8.34 -26.45
C GLU A 241 -5.32 -9.61 -25.82
N ILE A 242 -6.50 -9.48 -25.23
CA ILE A 242 -7.33 -10.58 -24.74
C ILE A 242 -8.69 -10.46 -25.41
N LYS A 243 -9.08 -11.53 -26.08
CA LYS A 243 -10.45 -11.71 -26.57
C LYS A 243 -11.14 -12.73 -25.70
N VAL A 244 -12.29 -12.37 -25.15
CA VAL A 244 -13.11 -13.29 -24.38
C VAL A 244 -14.08 -13.96 -25.34
N THR A 245 -14.11 -15.29 -25.36
CA THR A 245 -15.01 -16.04 -26.25
C THR A 245 -16.46 -15.67 -25.94
N GLY A 246 -17.16 -15.08 -26.92
CA GLY A 246 -18.55 -14.65 -26.78
C GLY A 246 -18.74 -13.18 -26.38
N GLU A 247 -17.66 -12.41 -26.24
CA GLU A 247 -17.70 -10.95 -26.13
C GLU A 247 -17.05 -10.32 -27.37
N ASP A 248 -17.67 -9.25 -27.88
CA ASP A 248 -17.12 -8.49 -29.01
C ASP A 248 -15.99 -7.54 -28.58
N ASP A 249 -15.93 -7.21 -27.28
CA ASP A 249 -14.96 -6.29 -26.71
C ASP A 249 -13.56 -6.92 -26.60
N VAL A 250 -12.54 -6.11 -26.94
CA VAL A 250 -11.13 -6.48 -26.82
C VAL A 250 -10.55 -5.82 -25.58
N PHE A 251 -10.00 -6.64 -24.68
CA PHE A 251 -9.32 -6.15 -23.48
C PHE A 251 -7.81 -6.15 -23.68
N TYR A 252 -7.12 -5.27 -22.96
CA TYR A 252 -5.68 -5.14 -23.04
C TYR A 252 -5.02 -5.36 -21.68
N TYR A 253 -3.89 -6.07 -21.69
CA TYR A 253 -2.98 -6.10 -20.56
C TYR A 253 -1.65 -5.44 -20.93
N LEU A 254 -1.13 -4.67 -19.99
CA LEU A 254 0.19 -4.06 -20.09
C LEU A 254 1.18 -4.89 -19.28
N ASN A 255 2.12 -5.51 -19.98
CA ASN A 255 3.21 -6.26 -19.37
C ASN A 255 4.35 -5.32 -18.93
N PHE A 256 4.88 -5.54 -17.73
CA PHE A 256 6.01 -4.76 -17.24
C PHE A 256 6.89 -5.55 -16.30
N LYS A 257 8.11 -5.04 -16.12
CA LYS A 257 9.11 -5.61 -15.23
C LYS A 257 8.93 -5.06 -13.81
N THR A 258 8.98 -5.94 -12.82
CA THR A 258 9.07 -5.56 -11.41
C THR A 258 10.36 -6.08 -10.78
N TYR A 259 10.95 -5.23 -9.95
CA TYR A 259 12.21 -5.48 -9.23
C TYR A 259 12.04 -5.48 -7.72
N LYS A 260 10.82 -5.22 -7.22
CA LYS A 260 10.58 -5.09 -5.78
C LYS A 260 10.46 -6.44 -5.09
N THR A 261 10.06 -7.46 -5.84
CA THR A 261 9.68 -8.80 -5.35
C THR A 261 10.71 -9.87 -5.71
N VAL A 262 11.88 -9.48 -6.22
CA VAL A 262 12.95 -10.36 -6.70
C VAL A 262 14.30 -9.87 -6.15
N LYS A 263 15.24 -10.79 -5.91
CA LYS A 263 16.60 -10.46 -5.47
C LYS A 263 17.42 -9.95 -6.66
N GLU A 264 18.23 -8.92 -6.42
CA GLU A 264 19.26 -8.38 -7.33
C GLU A 264 18.88 -8.26 -8.84
N LYS A 265 19.79 -8.64 -9.75
CA LYS A 265 19.78 -8.35 -11.22
C LYS A 265 18.57 -8.94 -11.96
N GLU A 266 17.78 -9.80 -11.32
CA GLU A 266 16.60 -10.41 -11.91
C GLU A 266 15.39 -9.46 -11.89
N TYR A 267 14.55 -9.51 -12.92
CA TYR A 267 13.18 -8.99 -12.90
C TYR A 267 12.19 -10.15 -12.87
N LYS A 268 11.00 -9.86 -12.37
CA LYS A 268 9.80 -10.66 -12.67
C LYS A 268 8.94 -9.91 -13.69
N TRP A 269 8.44 -10.61 -14.70
CA TRP A 269 7.36 -10.10 -15.54
C TRP A 269 6.04 -10.13 -14.77
N THR A 270 5.27 -9.07 -14.89
CA THR A 270 3.92 -8.94 -14.34
C THR A 270 3.06 -8.17 -15.34
N ARG A 271 1.76 -8.08 -15.06
CA ARG A 271 0.79 -7.45 -15.94
C ARG A 271 -0.28 -6.71 -15.14
N SER A 272 -0.77 -5.62 -15.70
CA SER A 272 -1.97 -4.92 -15.23
C SER A 272 -2.94 -4.78 -16.38
N PHE A 273 -4.24 -4.91 -16.08
CA PHE A 273 -5.29 -4.53 -17.02
C PHE A 273 -5.23 -3.02 -17.24
N ILE A 274 -5.52 -2.59 -18.47
CA ILE A 274 -5.59 -1.17 -18.79
C ILE A 274 -6.99 -0.82 -19.30
N THR A 275 -7.44 0.37 -18.94
CA THR A 275 -8.65 0.99 -19.45
C THR A 275 -8.41 1.58 -20.85
N GLU A 276 -9.45 2.02 -21.52
CA GLU A 276 -9.35 2.79 -22.77
C GLU A 276 -8.52 4.08 -22.60
N ASN A 277 -8.66 4.77 -21.47
CA ASN A 277 -7.90 5.98 -21.17
C ASN A 277 -6.40 5.67 -21.01
N ALA A 278 -6.07 4.58 -20.32
CA ALA A 278 -4.70 4.12 -20.19
C ALA A 278 -4.12 3.64 -21.52
N LEU A 279 -4.91 2.96 -22.35
CA LEU A 279 -4.52 2.56 -23.70
C LEU A 279 -4.22 3.79 -24.58
N LEU A 280 -5.11 4.79 -24.56
CA LEU A 280 -4.90 6.07 -25.23
C LEU A 280 -3.59 6.74 -24.76
N ALA A 281 -3.38 6.82 -23.45
CA ALA A 281 -2.17 7.41 -22.88
C ALA A 281 -0.90 6.66 -23.28
N TYR A 282 -0.93 5.32 -23.28
CA TYR A 282 0.19 4.48 -23.72
C TYR A 282 0.52 4.70 -25.19
N ASN A 283 -0.49 4.66 -26.07
CA ASN A 283 -0.31 4.85 -27.50
C ASN A 283 0.21 6.26 -27.80
N LYS A 284 -0.37 7.28 -27.15
CA LYS A 284 0.07 8.66 -27.33
C LYS A 284 1.50 8.88 -26.85
N LEU A 285 1.88 8.28 -25.72
CA LEU A 285 3.26 8.35 -25.22
C LEU A 285 4.24 7.62 -26.15
N THR A 286 3.81 6.52 -26.76
CA THR A 286 4.58 5.79 -27.78
C THR A 286 4.86 6.69 -28.99
N GLU A 287 3.82 7.37 -29.48
CA GLU A 287 3.81 8.28 -30.63
C GLU A 287 4.68 9.53 -30.40
N ILE A 288 4.41 10.32 -29.34
CA ILE A 288 5.07 11.63 -29.14
C ILE A 288 6.58 11.53 -28.90
N TYR A 289 7.05 10.36 -28.45
CA TYR A 289 8.47 10.09 -28.26
C TYR A 289 9.09 9.26 -29.38
N LYS A 290 8.34 8.89 -30.43
CA LYS A 290 8.82 8.02 -31.52
C LYS A 290 10.17 8.49 -32.09
N GLU A 291 10.27 9.75 -32.50
CA GLU A 291 11.50 10.30 -33.10
C GLU A 291 12.60 10.60 -32.07
N ARG A 292 12.22 10.82 -30.80
CA ARG A 292 13.17 11.16 -29.73
C ARG A 292 13.79 9.92 -29.09
N ARG A 293 13.09 8.80 -29.09
CA ARG A 293 13.42 7.58 -28.33
C ARG A 293 14.60 6.86 -28.95
N LYS A 294 15.62 6.60 -28.13
CA LYS A 294 16.84 5.82 -28.49
C LYS A 294 16.95 4.50 -27.70
N THR A 295 15.97 4.23 -26.84
CA THR A 295 15.95 3.08 -25.92
C THR A 295 14.59 2.41 -25.98
N GLN A 296 14.46 1.21 -25.40
CA GLN A 296 13.18 0.49 -25.35
C GLN A 296 12.14 1.11 -24.41
N TYR A 297 12.50 2.15 -23.64
CA TYR A 297 11.62 2.71 -22.62
C TYR A 297 10.50 3.59 -23.22
N LEU A 298 9.31 3.44 -22.66
CA LEU A 298 8.11 4.17 -23.07
C LEU A 298 8.28 5.68 -22.83
N PHE A 299 8.79 6.04 -21.65
CA PHE A 299 9.05 7.43 -21.25
C PHE A 299 10.55 7.72 -21.26
N VAL A 300 10.98 8.72 -22.05
CA VAL A 300 12.40 9.08 -22.22
C VAL A 300 12.67 10.54 -21.89
N ASN A 301 13.92 10.84 -21.55
CA ASN A 301 14.39 12.23 -21.35
C ASN A 301 14.64 12.94 -22.69
N ASP A 302 15.11 14.19 -22.63
CA ASP A 302 15.40 14.99 -23.82
C ASP A 302 16.54 14.41 -24.70
N LYS A 303 17.38 13.52 -24.15
CA LYS A 303 18.43 12.78 -24.89
C LYS A 303 17.92 11.47 -25.51
N GLY A 304 16.66 11.09 -25.27
CA GLY A 304 16.08 9.84 -25.79
C GLY A 304 16.35 8.59 -24.97
N VAL A 305 16.89 8.74 -23.75
CA VAL A 305 17.28 7.64 -22.87
C VAL A 305 16.46 7.64 -21.57
N GLU A 306 16.71 6.69 -20.68
CA GLU A 306 15.97 6.50 -19.45
C GLU A 306 15.92 7.75 -18.55
N VAL A 307 14.78 7.91 -17.88
CA VAL A 307 14.53 9.01 -16.95
C VAL A 307 14.92 8.65 -15.52
N SER A 308 15.19 9.66 -14.68
CA SER A 308 15.28 9.48 -13.23
C SER A 308 13.90 9.63 -12.57
N LYS A 309 13.70 9.05 -11.38
CA LYS A 309 12.48 9.27 -10.58
C LYS A 309 12.26 10.75 -10.25
N THR A 310 13.36 11.48 -10.08
CA THR A 310 13.36 12.92 -9.82
C THR A 310 12.80 13.70 -11.01
N LEU A 311 13.19 13.35 -12.23
CA LEU A 311 12.64 13.98 -13.45
C LEU A 311 11.13 13.71 -13.57
N LEU A 312 10.68 12.47 -13.35
CA LEU A 312 9.25 12.15 -13.34
C LEU A 312 8.50 13.00 -12.30
N ARG A 313 9.06 13.17 -11.09
CA ARG A 313 8.45 14.03 -10.07
C ARG A 313 8.36 15.48 -10.53
N TYR A 314 9.36 16.02 -11.23
CA TYR A 314 9.28 17.38 -11.78
C TYR A 314 8.20 17.51 -12.84
N ARG A 315 8.03 16.51 -13.71
CA ARG A 315 6.93 16.49 -14.70
C ARG A 315 5.56 16.45 -14.03
N LEU A 316 5.42 15.65 -12.97
CA LEU A 316 4.22 15.61 -12.15
C LEU A 316 3.92 16.99 -11.53
N VAL A 317 4.89 17.59 -10.85
CA VAL A 317 4.71 18.92 -10.22
C VAL A 317 4.42 20.00 -11.27
N GLN A 318 5.02 19.91 -12.46
CA GLN A 318 4.76 20.84 -13.57
C GLN A 318 3.31 20.79 -14.04
N PHE A 319 2.73 19.58 -14.14
CA PHE A 319 1.31 19.42 -14.46
C PHE A 319 0.43 20.10 -13.40
N PHE A 320 0.66 19.82 -12.12
CA PHE A 320 -0.14 20.43 -11.05
C PHE A 320 0.01 21.95 -11.01
N TYR A 321 1.24 22.48 -11.17
CA TYR A 321 1.48 23.92 -11.23
C TYR A 321 0.65 24.62 -12.30
N ARG A 322 0.56 24.05 -13.51
CA ARG A 322 -0.25 24.58 -14.62
C ARG A 322 -1.75 24.56 -14.35
N HIS A 323 -2.22 23.59 -13.57
CA HIS A 323 -3.64 23.37 -13.28
C HIS A 323 -4.07 23.76 -11.87
N GLN A 324 -3.22 24.45 -11.10
CA GLN A 324 -3.51 24.87 -9.72
C GLN A 324 -4.84 25.63 -9.64
N ASN A 325 -5.08 26.56 -10.57
CA ASN A 325 -6.30 27.38 -10.58
C ASN A 325 -7.57 26.57 -10.88
N GLN A 326 -7.47 25.56 -11.75
CA GLN A 326 -8.58 24.66 -12.06
C GLN A 326 -8.85 23.71 -10.91
N LEU A 327 -7.80 23.15 -10.28
CA LEU A 327 -7.92 22.14 -9.23
C LEU A 327 -8.26 22.74 -7.87
N GLN A 328 -7.77 23.94 -7.55
CA GLN A 328 -7.97 24.66 -6.29
C GLN A 328 -7.69 23.78 -5.05
N LEU A 329 -6.61 22.98 -5.12
CA LEU A 329 -6.27 22.03 -4.05
C LEU A 329 -6.00 22.73 -2.72
N ASP A 330 -5.51 23.96 -2.75
CA ASP A 330 -5.31 24.84 -1.60
C ASP A 330 -6.60 25.14 -0.83
N LYS A 331 -7.76 25.11 -1.49
CA LYS A 331 -9.06 25.37 -0.84
C LYS A 331 -9.74 24.12 -0.28
N ILE A 332 -9.27 22.95 -0.71
CA ILE A 332 -9.91 21.65 -0.44
C ILE A 332 -9.01 20.81 0.49
N VAL A 333 -7.74 21.20 0.64
CA VAL A 333 -6.78 20.51 1.48
C VAL A 333 -7.19 20.60 2.94
N ASP A 334 -7.30 19.43 3.57
CA ASP A 334 -7.23 19.35 5.01
C ASP A 334 -5.76 19.53 5.42
N HIS A 335 -5.45 20.73 5.92
CA HIS A 335 -4.11 21.11 6.36
C HIS A 335 -3.68 20.35 7.62
N GLU A 336 -4.61 19.96 8.49
CA GLU A 336 -4.31 19.23 9.72
C GLU A 336 -3.82 17.81 9.42
N VAL A 337 -4.39 17.17 8.40
CA VAL A 337 -3.97 15.82 7.98
C VAL A 337 -2.96 15.81 6.83
N SER A 338 -2.56 16.99 6.32
CA SER A 338 -1.61 17.14 5.20
C SER A 338 -2.00 16.26 4.00
N GLN A 339 -3.23 16.43 3.52
CA GLN A 339 -3.84 15.56 2.50
C GLN A 339 -3.06 15.49 1.19
N PHE A 340 -2.53 16.63 0.74
CA PHE A 340 -1.74 16.74 -0.49
C PHE A 340 -0.28 17.05 -0.18
N ALA A 341 0.62 16.64 -1.08
CA ALA A 341 2.02 17.02 -0.96
C ALA A 341 2.18 18.48 -1.39
N VAL A 342 3.07 19.18 -0.68
CA VAL A 342 3.39 20.59 -0.96
C VAL A 342 4.86 20.71 -1.32
N THR A 343 5.16 21.51 -2.32
CA THR A 343 6.53 21.91 -2.64
C THR A 343 6.59 23.38 -3.01
N ARG A 344 7.79 23.95 -2.92
CA ARG A 344 8.12 25.32 -3.34
C ARG A 344 9.35 25.28 -4.23
N LYS A 345 9.52 26.27 -5.10
CA LYS A 345 10.73 26.39 -5.93
C LYS A 345 11.98 26.57 -5.07
N ARG A 346 11.91 27.28 -3.95
CA ARG A 346 13.05 27.46 -3.03
C ARG A 346 13.67 26.14 -2.57
N ASN A 347 12.85 25.10 -2.42
CA ASN A 347 13.28 23.78 -1.99
C ASN A 347 13.97 23.00 -3.12
N TYR A 348 13.71 23.37 -4.38
CA TYR A 348 14.19 22.68 -5.57
C TYR A 348 14.46 23.67 -6.71
N LYS A 349 15.69 24.18 -6.79
CA LYS A 349 16.14 25.08 -7.88
C LYS A 349 15.90 24.52 -9.29
N SER A 350 15.75 23.21 -9.41
CA SER A 350 15.42 22.49 -10.65
C SER A 350 13.98 22.70 -11.15
N LEU A 351 13.07 23.29 -10.37
CA LEU A 351 11.73 23.67 -10.80
C LEU A 351 11.76 24.95 -11.67
N LYS A 352 12.51 24.89 -12.78
CA LYS A 352 12.76 26.02 -13.69
C LYS A 352 11.50 26.57 -14.35
N PHE A 353 10.42 25.77 -14.40
CA PHE A 353 9.13 26.16 -14.98
C PHE A 353 8.31 27.07 -14.05
N VAL A 354 8.68 27.19 -12.78
CA VAL A 354 8.09 28.15 -11.85
C VAL A 354 8.88 29.46 -11.98
N PRO A 355 8.25 30.63 -12.13
CA PRO A 355 8.91 31.93 -12.13
C PRO A 355 9.74 32.21 -10.85
N ASN A 356 10.72 33.13 -10.90
CA ASN A 356 11.59 33.42 -9.73
C ASN A 356 10.86 34.24 -8.66
N ASP A 357 9.97 35.11 -9.07
CA ASP A 357 9.04 35.88 -8.23
C ASP A 357 8.02 35.00 -7.51
N GLU A 358 7.70 33.81 -8.04
CA GLU A 358 6.83 32.82 -7.37
C GLU A 358 7.62 31.79 -6.51
N MET A 359 8.83 32.11 -6.09
CA MET A 359 9.73 31.10 -5.49
C MET A 359 9.21 30.45 -4.20
N ASP A 360 8.46 31.22 -3.40
CA ASP A 360 7.85 30.80 -2.14
C ASP A 360 6.41 30.30 -2.26
N LYS A 361 5.82 30.38 -3.46
CA LYS A 361 4.44 29.94 -3.70
C LYS A 361 4.30 28.44 -3.50
N ASP A 362 3.25 28.06 -2.78
CA ASP A 362 2.92 26.66 -2.55
C ASP A 362 2.37 25.99 -3.81
N ILE A 363 2.95 24.84 -4.12
CA ILE A 363 2.52 23.97 -5.21
C ILE A 363 2.00 22.69 -4.57
N TYR A 364 0.67 22.58 -4.53
CA TYR A 364 -0.04 21.39 -4.06
C TYR A 364 -0.09 20.37 -5.18
N TYR A 365 0.17 19.11 -4.87
CA TYR A 365 0.14 18.04 -5.87
C TYR A 365 -0.16 16.68 -5.26
N VAL A 366 -0.71 15.80 -6.09
CA VAL A 366 -0.93 14.39 -5.75
C VAL A 366 0.33 13.60 -6.06
N THR A 367 0.82 12.82 -5.09
CA THR A 367 2.02 11.97 -5.28
C THR A 367 1.71 10.71 -6.07
N PHE A 368 2.72 10.12 -6.72
CA PHE A 368 2.57 8.84 -7.44
C PHE A 368 1.95 7.72 -6.61
N HIS A 369 2.26 7.67 -5.31
CA HIS A 369 1.74 6.63 -4.43
C HIS A 369 0.27 6.85 -4.06
N GLN A 370 -0.21 8.09 -4.11
CA GLN A 370 -1.61 8.40 -3.85
C GLN A 370 -2.52 7.87 -4.96
N TYR A 371 -2.12 7.94 -6.24
CA TYR A 371 -2.86 7.26 -7.32
C TYR A 371 -3.05 5.78 -7.05
N ARG A 372 -1.99 5.12 -6.57
CA ARG A 372 -2.03 3.71 -6.19
C ARG A 372 -2.98 3.42 -5.02
N VAL A 373 -3.01 4.29 -4.02
CA VAL A 373 -3.95 4.21 -2.89
C VAL A 373 -5.39 4.40 -3.37
N VAL A 374 -5.62 5.41 -4.22
CA VAL A 374 -6.95 5.73 -4.76
C VAL A 374 -7.46 4.57 -5.62
N LEU A 375 -6.66 4.05 -6.57
CA LEU A 375 -7.06 2.92 -7.39
C LEU A 375 -7.36 1.67 -6.56
N ALA A 376 -6.49 1.32 -5.60
CA ALA A 376 -6.75 0.18 -4.72
C ALA A 376 -8.08 0.34 -3.96
N THR A 377 -8.36 1.55 -3.48
CA THR A 377 -9.61 1.88 -2.79
C THR A 377 -10.81 1.86 -3.74
N ILE A 378 -10.69 2.38 -4.98
CA ILE A 378 -11.75 2.34 -6.00
C ILE A 378 -12.08 0.91 -6.40
N LEU A 379 -11.08 0.10 -6.75
CA LEU A 379 -11.28 -1.29 -7.14
C LEU A 379 -11.92 -2.06 -5.98
N TYR A 380 -11.43 -1.83 -4.76
CA TYR A 380 -12.00 -2.47 -3.60
C TYR A 380 -13.45 -2.00 -3.37
N ASN A 381 -13.75 -0.71 -3.48
CA ASN A 381 -15.11 -0.17 -3.35
C ASN A 381 -16.07 -0.65 -4.46
N LYS A 382 -15.56 -0.93 -5.66
CA LYS A 382 -16.33 -1.53 -6.77
C LYS A 382 -16.59 -3.04 -6.58
N GLY A 383 -16.18 -3.63 -5.46
CA GLY A 383 -16.40 -5.03 -5.15
C GLY A 383 -15.36 -6.00 -5.75
N TYR A 384 -14.24 -5.51 -6.29
CA TYR A 384 -13.17 -6.40 -6.74
C TYR A 384 -12.49 -7.07 -5.54
N HIS A 385 -12.32 -8.39 -5.64
CA HIS A 385 -11.70 -9.19 -4.59
C HIS A 385 -10.23 -8.79 -4.35
N LEU A 386 -9.77 -8.85 -3.09
CA LEU A 386 -8.41 -8.45 -2.70
C LEU A 386 -7.33 -9.16 -3.50
N ASP A 387 -7.51 -10.44 -3.82
CA ASP A 387 -6.57 -11.19 -4.67
C ASP A 387 -6.46 -10.60 -6.09
N PHE A 388 -7.58 -10.17 -6.69
CA PHE A 388 -7.55 -9.50 -7.99
C PHE A 388 -6.75 -8.20 -7.90
N ILE A 389 -7.03 -7.37 -6.88
CA ILE A 389 -6.33 -6.10 -6.65
C ILE A 389 -4.85 -6.38 -6.37
N ARG A 390 -4.53 -7.42 -5.60
CA ARG A 390 -3.16 -7.85 -5.30
C ARG A 390 -2.41 -8.19 -6.58
N GLN A 391 -3.02 -8.97 -7.48
CA GLN A 391 -2.44 -9.34 -8.77
C GLN A 391 -2.29 -8.12 -9.67
N HIS A 392 -3.36 -7.35 -9.88
CA HIS A 392 -3.38 -6.14 -10.70
C HIS A 392 -2.32 -5.13 -10.25
N MET A 393 -2.18 -4.94 -8.93
CA MET A 393 -1.24 -4.00 -8.35
C MET A 393 0.16 -4.59 -8.16
N ASN A 394 0.36 -5.89 -8.40
CA ASN A 394 1.62 -6.59 -8.12
C ASN A 394 2.08 -6.40 -6.65
N HIS A 395 1.20 -6.76 -5.72
CA HIS A 395 1.47 -6.92 -4.29
C HIS A 395 1.89 -8.35 -3.95
N LEU A 396 2.72 -8.49 -2.91
CA LEU A 396 3.18 -9.81 -2.44
C LEU A 396 2.09 -10.55 -1.67
N THR A 397 1.45 -9.86 -0.74
CA THR A 397 0.42 -10.41 0.15
C THR A 397 -0.84 -9.56 0.11
N GLU A 398 -1.97 -10.12 0.51
CA GLU A 398 -3.24 -9.39 0.61
C GLU A 398 -3.23 -8.37 1.74
N GLU A 399 -2.54 -8.66 2.85
CA GLU A 399 -2.28 -7.71 3.94
C GLU A 399 -1.59 -6.44 3.41
N MET A 400 -0.62 -6.61 2.51
CA MET A 400 0.01 -5.48 1.83
C MET A 400 -1.01 -4.70 1.01
N THR A 401 -1.94 -5.36 0.31
CA THR A 401 -3.03 -4.70 -0.44
C THR A 401 -3.96 -3.92 0.48
N GLN A 402 -4.36 -4.49 1.61
CA GLN A 402 -5.19 -3.83 2.63
C GLN A 402 -4.56 -2.54 3.15
N HIS A 403 -3.23 -2.48 3.28
CA HIS A 403 -2.54 -1.25 3.67
C HIS A 403 -2.70 -0.08 2.68
N TYR A 404 -3.08 -0.33 1.42
CA TYR A 404 -3.38 0.72 0.44
C TYR A 404 -4.84 1.16 0.46
N ILE A 405 -5.73 0.31 0.96
CA ILE A 405 -7.15 0.62 1.05
C ILE A 405 -7.37 1.62 2.18
N ARG A 406 -8.33 2.54 1.98
CA ARG A 406 -8.72 3.56 2.96
C ARG A 406 -10.15 3.30 3.39
N PHE A 407 -10.32 2.33 4.29
CA PHE A 407 -11.61 1.90 4.82
C PHE A 407 -12.43 3.07 5.37
N ASN A 408 -11.83 3.94 6.17
CA ASN A 408 -12.53 5.12 6.70
C ASN A 408 -13.06 6.06 5.61
N GLU A 409 -12.43 6.12 4.42
CA GLU A 409 -12.92 6.94 3.31
C GLU A 409 -14.07 6.24 2.57
N ILE A 410 -14.04 4.91 2.53
CA ILE A 410 -15.17 4.10 2.09
C ILE A 410 -16.35 4.31 3.05
N GLU A 411 -16.13 4.25 4.37
CA GLU A 411 -17.13 4.54 5.40
C GLU A 411 -17.66 5.99 5.32
N LYS A 412 -16.81 7.00 5.10
CA LYS A 412 -17.28 8.40 4.94
C LYS A 412 -18.11 8.61 3.69
N LEU A 413 -17.73 7.95 2.60
CA LEU A 413 -18.51 7.97 1.39
C LEU A 413 -19.84 7.21 1.61
N GLU A 414 -19.97 6.32 2.63
CA GLU A 414 -21.24 5.67 3.07
C GLU A 414 -22.19 6.74 3.59
N VAL A 415 -22.71 7.54 2.67
CA VAL A 415 -23.94 8.29 2.89
C VAL A 415 -24.99 7.23 3.16
N ASN A 416 -25.36 7.13 4.43
CA ASN A 416 -26.39 6.27 4.95
C ASN A 416 -27.54 6.20 3.93
N ALA A 417 -27.87 5.03 3.37
CA ALA A 417 -28.94 4.90 2.37
C ALA A 417 -30.25 5.51 2.89
N ILE A 418 -30.41 5.49 4.22
CA ILE A 418 -31.43 6.18 5.00
C ILE A 418 -31.33 7.71 4.85
N GLU A 419 -30.16 8.30 5.00
CA GLU A 419 -29.96 9.75 4.82
C GLU A 419 -30.14 10.18 3.36
N THR A 420 -29.75 9.31 2.43
CA THR A 420 -29.94 9.51 0.98
C THR A 420 -31.42 9.49 0.59
N LEU A 421 -32.21 8.55 1.14
CA LEU A 421 -33.66 8.48 1.00
C LEU A 421 -34.36 9.64 1.70
N ARG A 422 -33.94 9.99 2.93
CA ARG A 422 -34.49 11.10 3.71
C ARG A 422 -34.25 12.47 3.06
N LYS A 423 -33.10 12.66 2.40
CA LYS A 423 -32.80 13.88 1.62
C LYS A 423 -33.65 13.98 0.35
N ARG A 424 -34.08 12.84 -0.20
CA ARG A 424 -34.89 12.75 -1.43
C ARG A 424 -36.37 12.60 -1.15
N SER A 425 -36.79 12.40 0.08
CA SER A 425 -38.20 12.23 0.44
C SER A 425 -38.94 13.56 0.50
N THR A 426 -40.24 13.51 0.24
CA THR A 426 -41.17 14.57 0.60
C THR A 426 -41.15 14.81 2.12
N LYS A 427 -41.59 15.99 2.56
CA LYS A 427 -41.55 16.39 3.99
C LYS A 427 -42.33 15.45 4.91
N ASP A 428 -43.29 14.73 4.36
CA ASP A 428 -44.11 13.73 5.06
C ASP A 428 -43.53 12.31 5.01
N GLY A 429 -42.48 12.06 4.20
CA GLY A 429 -41.79 10.77 4.11
C GLY A 429 -42.55 9.69 3.33
N LEU A 430 -43.68 10.01 2.72
CA LEU A 430 -44.53 9.03 2.03
C LEU A 430 -44.05 8.71 0.62
N THR A 431 -43.28 9.60 0.01
CA THR A 431 -42.74 9.46 -1.35
C THR A 431 -41.36 10.11 -1.45
N LEU A 432 -40.60 9.73 -2.48
CA LEU A 432 -39.50 10.53 -3.00
C LEU A 432 -40.05 11.71 -3.81
N ASN A 433 -39.43 12.86 -3.61
CA ASN A 433 -39.72 14.10 -4.29
C ASN A 433 -39.30 13.98 -5.76
N THR A 434 -40.27 14.02 -6.67
CA THR A 434 -40.05 13.98 -8.12
C THR A 434 -40.05 15.36 -8.77
N ASN A 435 -40.33 16.42 -8.00
CA ASN A 435 -40.47 17.79 -8.47
C ASN A 435 -39.16 18.57 -8.30
N ILE A 436 -38.58 19.00 -9.42
CA ILE A 436 -37.34 19.80 -9.47
C ILE A 436 -37.42 21.12 -8.68
N TYR A 437 -38.62 21.66 -8.45
CA TYR A 437 -38.82 22.94 -7.77
C TYR A 437 -38.99 22.83 -6.26
N GLU A 438 -39.07 21.61 -5.72
CA GLU A 438 -39.33 21.36 -4.30
C GLU A 438 -38.07 21.00 -3.50
N THR A 439 -36.91 20.94 -4.17
CA THR A 439 -35.60 20.73 -3.54
C THR A 439 -34.70 21.92 -3.83
N SER A 440 -33.84 22.31 -2.89
CA SER A 440 -32.79 23.30 -3.10
C SER A 440 -31.42 22.66 -3.43
N ASP A 441 -31.35 21.33 -3.47
CA ASP A 441 -30.12 20.59 -3.72
C ASP A 441 -29.86 20.47 -5.23
N LYS A 442 -28.75 21.06 -5.68
CA LYS A 442 -28.35 21.12 -7.08
C LYS A 442 -28.17 19.74 -7.72
N TYR A 443 -27.69 18.75 -6.98
CA TYR A 443 -27.48 17.40 -7.49
C TYR A 443 -28.80 16.64 -7.67
N ILE A 444 -29.73 16.81 -6.74
CA ILE A 444 -31.07 16.21 -6.85
C ILE A 444 -31.85 16.85 -8.01
N MET A 445 -31.69 18.15 -8.26
CA MET A 445 -32.27 18.80 -9.45
C MET A 445 -31.74 18.21 -10.77
N GLU A 446 -30.43 17.89 -10.86
CA GLU A 446 -29.83 17.26 -12.04
C GLU A 446 -30.30 15.80 -12.20
N GLU A 447 -30.43 15.04 -11.11
CA GLU A 447 -31.02 13.68 -11.11
C GLU A 447 -32.44 13.71 -11.69
N LEU A 448 -33.30 14.59 -11.17
CA LEU A 448 -34.72 14.69 -11.55
C LEU A 448 -34.95 15.19 -12.98
N ARG A 449 -33.93 15.73 -13.65
CA ARG A 449 -33.97 16.11 -15.07
C ARG A 449 -33.71 14.94 -16.02
N THR A 450 -33.23 13.80 -15.48
CA THR A 450 -32.88 12.63 -16.28
C THR A 450 -34.02 11.62 -16.26
N GLU A 451 -34.49 11.18 -17.42
CA GLU A 451 -35.63 10.25 -17.55
C GLU A 451 -35.40 8.93 -16.80
N GLU A 452 -34.19 8.36 -16.87
CA GLU A 452 -33.84 7.13 -16.14
C GLU A 452 -33.99 7.27 -14.61
N TYR A 453 -33.69 8.44 -14.05
CA TYR A 453 -33.79 8.66 -12.61
C TYR A 453 -35.24 8.93 -12.19
N GLN A 454 -36.04 9.58 -13.04
CA GLN A 454 -37.48 9.73 -12.84
C GLN A 454 -38.19 8.38 -12.79
N GLU A 455 -37.84 7.45 -13.68
CA GLU A 455 -38.38 6.08 -13.66
C GLU A 455 -38.06 5.35 -12.35
N VAL A 456 -36.82 5.47 -11.85
CA VAL A 456 -36.41 4.87 -10.58
C VAL A 456 -37.19 5.46 -9.40
N TYR A 457 -37.33 6.79 -9.34
CA TYR A 457 -38.11 7.44 -8.28
C TYR A 457 -39.57 7.00 -8.30
N ASN A 458 -40.17 6.88 -9.49
CA ASN A 458 -41.54 6.41 -9.67
C ASN A 458 -41.72 4.96 -9.25
N GLN A 459 -40.76 4.08 -9.54
CA GLN A 459 -40.78 2.68 -9.09
C GLN A 459 -40.69 2.57 -7.56
N ILE A 460 -39.83 3.37 -6.93
CA ILE A 460 -39.71 3.41 -5.47
C ILE A 460 -41.00 3.97 -4.84
N ASN A 461 -41.58 5.03 -5.41
CA ASN A 461 -42.85 5.60 -4.94
C ASN A 461 -44.00 4.60 -5.05
N LYS A 462 -44.06 3.84 -6.15
CA LYS A 462 -45.04 2.75 -6.32
C LYS A 462 -44.86 1.67 -5.26
N PHE A 463 -43.62 1.30 -4.94
CA PHE A 463 -43.31 0.35 -3.89
C PHE A 463 -43.75 0.85 -2.50
N LEU A 464 -43.41 2.09 -2.13
CA LEU A 464 -43.79 2.70 -0.85
C LEU A 464 -45.32 2.79 -0.69
N LYS A 465 -46.01 3.25 -1.74
CA LYS A 465 -47.46 3.39 -1.76
C LYS A 465 -48.18 2.05 -1.67
N ASN A 466 -47.73 1.04 -2.42
CA ASN A 466 -48.36 -0.30 -2.42
C ASN A 466 -48.22 -0.99 -1.06
N ASN A 467 -47.14 -0.73 -0.34
CA ASN A 467 -46.88 -1.35 0.95
C ASN A 467 -47.30 -0.48 2.15
N LYS A 468 -47.81 0.74 1.91
CA LYS A 468 -48.19 1.74 2.91
C LYS A 468 -47.05 2.06 3.90
N LEU A 469 -45.85 2.29 3.38
CA LEU A 469 -44.64 2.49 4.17
C LEU A 469 -44.21 3.96 4.14
N ASN A 470 -43.79 4.47 5.31
CA ASN A 470 -43.23 5.81 5.46
C ASN A 470 -41.71 5.75 5.69
N ILE A 471 -40.95 6.53 4.91
CA ILE A 471 -39.48 6.57 4.91
C ILE A 471 -38.91 7.06 6.26
N PHE A 472 -39.65 7.85 7.04
CA PHE A 472 -39.17 8.34 8.32
C PHE A 472 -39.46 7.38 9.48
N THR A 473 -40.57 6.64 9.44
CA THR A 473 -41.04 5.80 10.56
C THR A 473 -40.85 4.30 10.34
N ASP A 474 -40.94 3.81 9.10
CA ASP A 474 -41.06 2.37 8.80
C ASP A 474 -39.80 1.82 8.11
N ILE A 475 -38.64 2.43 8.38
CA ILE A 475 -37.37 2.14 7.71
C ILE A 475 -37.01 0.64 7.80
N ASP A 476 -37.17 0.04 8.97
CA ASP A 476 -36.82 -1.37 9.19
C ASP A 476 -37.79 -2.32 8.45
N GLU A 477 -39.06 -1.93 8.33
CA GLU A 477 -40.07 -2.69 7.59
C GLU A 477 -39.88 -2.55 6.07
N ILE A 478 -39.50 -1.36 5.60
CA ILE A 478 -39.08 -1.11 4.22
C ILE A 478 -37.92 -2.06 3.88
N ILE A 479 -36.86 -2.07 4.68
CA ILE A 479 -35.69 -2.94 4.50
C ILE A 479 -36.09 -4.44 4.50
N SER A 480 -36.95 -4.86 5.43
CA SER A 480 -37.42 -6.25 5.55
C SER A 480 -38.28 -6.71 4.37
N LYS A 481 -39.22 -5.89 3.87
CA LYS A 481 -40.10 -6.26 2.75
C LYS A 481 -39.35 -6.29 1.42
N LEU A 482 -38.35 -5.44 1.25
CA LEU A 482 -37.50 -5.42 0.07
C LEU A 482 -36.61 -6.67 -0.03
N SER A 483 -36.19 -7.23 1.11
CA SER A 483 -35.41 -8.48 1.18
C SER A 483 -36.11 -9.70 0.56
N ARG A 484 -37.45 -9.62 0.36
CA ARG A 484 -38.31 -10.71 -0.14
C ARG A 484 -38.70 -10.57 -1.63
N THR A 485 -38.15 -9.60 -2.34
CA THR A 485 -38.40 -9.39 -3.78
C THR A 485 -37.35 -10.15 -4.61
N ASP A 486 -37.74 -10.87 -5.66
CA ASP A 486 -36.89 -11.78 -6.48
C ASP A 486 -35.58 -11.15 -6.99
N ASN A 487 -34.56 -11.12 -6.14
CA ASN A 487 -33.28 -10.46 -6.35
C ASN A 487 -32.18 -11.22 -5.59
N PRO A 488 -30.96 -11.33 -6.13
CA PRO A 488 -29.86 -12.04 -5.48
C PRO A 488 -29.54 -11.46 -4.11
N ILE A 489 -29.24 -12.38 -3.18
CA ILE A 489 -28.99 -12.12 -1.76
C ILE A 489 -27.50 -12.26 -1.49
N ALA A 490 -26.94 -11.30 -0.74
CA ALA A 490 -25.62 -11.40 -0.14
C ALA A 490 -25.75 -11.50 1.39
N ASP A 491 -24.95 -12.38 1.98
CA ASP A 491 -24.75 -12.48 3.44
C ASP A 491 -24.13 -11.17 3.95
N THR A 492 -24.51 -10.67 5.14
CA THR A 492 -23.88 -9.53 5.84
C THR A 492 -23.94 -9.74 7.36
N GLU A 493 -23.00 -9.17 8.10
CA GLU A 493 -22.92 -9.27 9.58
C GLU A 493 -24.12 -8.62 10.31
N LEU A 494 -25.01 -7.93 9.56
CA LEU A 494 -26.24 -7.29 10.06
C LEU A 494 -27.53 -7.82 9.37
N GLY A 495 -27.44 -8.88 8.54
CA GLY A 495 -28.59 -9.51 7.86
C GLY A 495 -28.58 -9.45 6.33
N ILE A 496 -29.68 -9.87 5.70
CA ILE A 496 -29.81 -10.11 4.24
C ILE A 496 -30.14 -8.82 3.47
N CYS A 497 -29.44 -8.52 2.36
CA CYS A 497 -29.71 -7.38 1.47
C CYS A 497 -30.15 -7.82 0.05
N ALA A 498 -31.19 -7.20 -0.52
CA ALA A 498 -31.73 -7.48 -1.86
C ALA A 498 -31.46 -6.37 -2.91
N LYS A 499 -31.26 -6.78 -4.16
CA LYS A 499 -30.78 -5.97 -5.32
C LYS A 499 -31.63 -4.76 -5.73
N SER A 500 -32.88 -4.61 -5.29
CA SER A 500 -33.78 -3.48 -5.64
C SER A 500 -33.22 -2.12 -5.19
N PHE A 501 -32.30 -2.15 -4.22
CA PHE A 501 -31.60 -0.99 -3.69
C PHE A 501 -30.15 -0.89 -4.18
N ASN A 502 -29.71 -1.63 -5.20
CA ASN A 502 -28.31 -1.61 -5.61
C ASN A 502 -27.77 -0.20 -5.95
N LYS A 503 -28.59 0.72 -6.50
CA LYS A 503 -28.17 2.11 -6.73
C LYS A 503 -28.04 2.96 -5.45
N LEU A 504 -28.58 2.51 -4.31
CA LEU A 504 -28.60 3.22 -3.02
C LEU A 504 -27.82 2.49 -1.89
N CYS A 505 -27.63 1.18 -1.99
CA CYS A 505 -27.06 0.28 -0.99
C CYS A 505 -25.92 -0.57 -1.55
N GLU A 506 -25.13 -0.05 -2.49
CA GLU A 506 -23.94 -0.69 -3.08
C GLU A 506 -22.84 -1.09 -2.05
N ARG A 507 -23.09 -0.89 -0.75
CA ARG A 507 -22.11 -0.82 0.34
C ARG A 507 -22.12 -1.93 1.36
N ASN A 508 -23.24 -2.62 1.57
CA ASN A 508 -23.32 -3.59 2.65
C ASN A 508 -22.95 -5.03 2.25
N GLN A 509 -22.71 -5.31 0.96
CA GLN A 509 -22.16 -6.61 0.50
C GLN A 509 -20.74 -6.91 1.05
N TYR A 510 -20.16 -5.97 1.79
CA TYR A 510 -18.73 -5.85 2.01
C TYR A 510 -18.21 -6.52 3.29
N ILE A 511 -18.99 -6.45 4.36
CA ILE A 511 -18.54 -6.91 5.69
C ILE A 511 -18.58 -8.45 5.78
N SER A 512 -19.52 -9.12 5.10
CA SER A 512 -19.50 -10.58 5.05
C SER A 512 -18.30 -11.11 4.30
N SER A 513 -17.84 -10.46 3.23
CA SER A 513 -16.65 -10.93 2.50
C SER A 513 -15.36 -10.83 3.33
N ILE A 514 -15.29 -9.91 4.30
CA ILE A 514 -14.13 -9.77 5.19
C ILE A 514 -14.15 -10.86 6.26
N ASN A 515 -15.29 -11.11 6.91
CA ASN A 515 -15.39 -12.19 7.88
C ASN A 515 -15.41 -13.56 7.20
N ASP A 516 -16.23 -13.76 6.18
CA ASP A 516 -16.43 -15.06 5.52
C ASP A 516 -15.27 -15.52 4.63
N ALA A 517 -14.50 -14.61 4.02
CA ALA A 517 -13.35 -15.00 3.19
C ALA A 517 -11.98 -14.86 3.88
N TYR A 518 -11.88 -14.08 4.98
CA TYR A 518 -10.60 -13.67 5.55
C TYR A 518 -10.45 -13.69 7.07
N TYR A 519 -11.46 -14.05 7.88
CA TYR A 519 -11.38 -14.35 9.33
C TYR A 519 -10.08 -13.84 10.01
N LEU A 520 -10.02 -12.54 10.30
CA LEU A 520 -8.81 -11.79 10.69
C LEU A 520 -8.40 -11.95 12.18
N GLY A 521 -8.52 -13.14 12.75
CA GLY A 521 -8.09 -13.45 14.12
C GLY A 521 -7.29 -14.75 14.20
N VAL A 522 -6.40 -14.87 15.20
CA VAL A 522 -5.86 -16.18 15.62
C VAL A 522 -7.05 -17.01 16.07
N GLN A 523 -7.40 -18.07 15.32
CA GLN A 523 -8.47 -18.96 15.72
C GLN A 523 -7.93 -20.03 16.64
N ILE A 524 -8.41 -20.03 17.87
CA ILE A 524 -8.35 -21.21 18.73
C ILE A 524 -9.61 -21.99 18.38
N HIS A 525 -9.47 -23.03 17.56
CA HIS A 525 -10.58 -23.93 17.24
C HIS A 525 -11.05 -24.59 18.55
N SER A 526 -12.35 -24.54 18.81
CA SER A 526 -12.93 -25.11 20.03
C SER A 526 -14.24 -25.82 19.72
N LEU A 527 -14.54 -26.83 20.52
CA LEU A 527 -15.79 -27.58 20.41
C LEU A 527 -17.00 -26.76 20.88
N GLU A 528 -16.78 -25.77 21.76
CA GLU A 528 -17.81 -24.83 22.24
C GLU A 528 -18.40 -23.98 21.10
N GLU A 529 -17.60 -23.67 20.06
CA GLU A 529 -18.03 -22.84 18.92
C GLU A 529 -18.71 -23.65 17.80
N LEU A 530 -18.55 -24.97 17.78
CA LEU A 530 -18.99 -25.85 16.68
C LEU A 530 -20.51 -25.76 16.35
N PRO A 531 -21.44 -25.64 17.32
CA PRO A 531 -22.88 -25.49 17.01
C PRO A 531 -23.16 -24.21 16.21
N PHE A 532 -22.47 -23.12 16.52
CA PHE A 532 -22.60 -21.85 15.81
C PHE A 532 -21.95 -21.96 14.43
N SER A 533 -20.81 -22.63 14.33
CA SER A 533 -20.12 -22.87 13.06
C SER A 533 -20.97 -23.69 12.08
N LEU A 534 -21.69 -24.71 12.56
CA LEU A 534 -22.59 -25.53 11.76
C LEU A 534 -23.84 -24.77 11.31
N LYS A 535 -24.45 -24.00 12.21
CA LYS A 535 -25.58 -23.14 11.86
C LYS A 535 -25.21 -22.15 10.75
N ARG A 536 -24.03 -21.52 10.87
CA ARG A 536 -23.49 -20.60 9.87
C ARG A 536 -23.20 -21.28 8.54
N PHE A 537 -22.69 -22.52 8.55
CA PHE A 537 -22.52 -23.33 7.34
C PHE A 537 -23.83 -23.57 6.60
N GLN A 538 -24.89 -23.95 7.33
CA GLN A 538 -26.22 -24.18 6.75
C GLN A 538 -26.80 -22.91 6.13
N GLU A 539 -26.64 -21.76 6.79
CA GLU A 539 -27.04 -20.45 6.25
C GLU A 539 -26.33 -20.15 4.93
N LYS A 540 -25.02 -20.40 4.84
CA LYS A 540 -24.23 -20.25 3.62
C LYS A 540 -24.64 -21.21 2.50
N ALA A 541 -24.88 -22.47 2.83
CA ALA A 541 -25.35 -23.47 1.89
C ALA A 541 -26.67 -23.04 1.23
N ASN A 542 -27.60 -22.48 2.02
CA ASN A 542 -28.87 -21.97 1.52
C ASN A 542 -28.70 -20.77 0.59
N ILE A 543 -27.79 -19.84 0.89
CA ILE A 543 -27.50 -18.68 0.04
C ILE A 543 -26.91 -19.11 -1.30
N VAL A 544 -25.96 -20.04 -1.29
CA VAL A 544 -25.38 -20.60 -2.52
C VAL A 544 -26.44 -21.32 -3.35
N ALA A 545 -27.28 -22.15 -2.72
CA ALA A 545 -28.37 -22.85 -3.40
C ALA A 545 -29.39 -21.89 -4.04
N TYR A 546 -29.67 -20.76 -3.38
CA TYR A 546 -30.55 -19.71 -3.90
C TYR A 546 -29.93 -19.01 -5.12
N ASN A 547 -28.67 -18.59 -5.02
CA ASN A 547 -27.97 -17.93 -6.12
C ASN A 547 -27.77 -18.86 -7.33
N GLU A 548 -27.67 -20.17 -7.10
CA GLU A 548 -27.61 -21.17 -8.17
C GLU A 548 -28.93 -21.24 -8.95
N LYS A 549 -30.08 -21.20 -8.25
CA LYS A 549 -31.39 -21.13 -8.89
C LYS A 549 -31.57 -19.85 -9.70
N LEU A 550 -31.01 -18.73 -9.23
CA LEU A 550 -31.04 -17.46 -9.96
C LEU A 550 -30.15 -17.46 -11.19
N TYR A 551 -28.93 -18.01 -11.09
CA TYR A 551 -28.03 -18.17 -12.24
C TYR A 551 -28.67 -19.02 -13.35
N LYS A 552 -29.35 -20.13 -13.00
CA LYS A 552 -30.09 -20.97 -13.96
C LYS A 552 -31.19 -20.22 -14.70
N LYS A 553 -31.77 -19.18 -14.09
CA LYS A 553 -32.79 -18.32 -14.70
C LYS A 553 -32.18 -17.14 -15.48
N ASN A 554 -31.01 -16.66 -15.08
CA ASN A 554 -30.34 -15.54 -15.74
C ASN A 554 -28.80 -15.67 -15.63
N PRO A 555 -28.10 -15.95 -16.74
CA PRO A 555 -26.64 -16.16 -16.75
C PRO A 555 -25.81 -14.99 -16.24
N LYS A 556 -26.36 -13.76 -16.20
CA LYS A 556 -25.67 -12.57 -15.70
C LYS A 556 -25.27 -12.65 -14.22
N TYR A 557 -25.85 -13.60 -13.45
CA TYR A 557 -25.55 -13.80 -12.02
C TYR A 557 -24.45 -14.83 -11.75
N ARG A 558 -23.68 -15.20 -12.79
CA ARG A 558 -22.56 -16.14 -12.70
C ARG A 558 -21.53 -15.72 -11.65
N ASN A 559 -21.13 -14.45 -11.68
CA ASN A 559 -20.08 -13.92 -10.80
C ASN A 559 -20.50 -13.98 -9.32
N GLU A 560 -21.78 -13.69 -9.03
CA GLU A 560 -22.34 -13.79 -7.69
C GLU A 560 -22.40 -15.24 -7.19
N LEU A 561 -22.76 -16.21 -8.04
CA LEU A 561 -22.73 -17.63 -7.68
C LEU A 561 -21.30 -18.13 -7.44
N GLU A 562 -20.36 -17.81 -8.34
CA GLU A 562 -18.94 -18.16 -8.20
C GLU A 562 -18.35 -17.60 -6.89
N ARG A 563 -18.74 -16.37 -6.51
CA ARG A 563 -18.32 -15.72 -5.27
C ARG A 563 -18.79 -16.47 -4.03
N GLU A 564 -20.09 -16.75 -3.92
CA GLU A 564 -20.64 -17.43 -2.74
C GLU A 564 -20.15 -18.88 -2.65
N LEU A 565 -19.97 -19.57 -3.78
CA LEU A 565 -19.35 -20.90 -3.83
C LEU A 565 -17.92 -20.90 -3.30
N LYS A 566 -17.12 -19.90 -3.67
CA LYS A 566 -15.75 -19.78 -3.15
C LYS A 566 -15.73 -19.43 -1.66
N GLY A 567 -16.71 -18.64 -1.20
CA GLY A 567 -16.89 -18.27 0.21
C GLY A 567 -17.17 -19.48 1.09
N ILE A 568 -18.17 -20.30 0.73
CA ILE A 568 -18.51 -21.50 1.51
C ILE A 568 -17.34 -22.50 1.55
N LYS A 569 -16.60 -22.69 0.44
CA LYS A 569 -15.42 -23.59 0.41
C LYS A 569 -14.33 -23.16 1.38
N LYS A 570 -13.98 -21.86 1.39
CA LYS A 570 -12.98 -21.33 2.31
C LYS A 570 -13.43 -21.42 3.77
N TYR A 571 -14.72 -21.20 4.04
CA TYR A 571 -15.29 -21.34 5.37
C TYR A 571 -15.17 -22.78 5.89
N ILE A 572 -15.51 -23.75 5.04
CA ILE A 572 -15.34 -25.17 5.32
C ILE A 572 -13.87 -25.48 5.63
N GLU A 573 -12.96 -25.13 4.72
CA GLU A 573 -11.53 -25.44 4.81
C GLU A 573 -10.90 -24.89 6.09
N ARG A 574 -11.24 -23.65 6.47
CA ARG A 574 -10.50 -22.90 7.51
C ARG A 574 -11.15 -22.93 8.89
N LYS A 575 -12.46 -23.16 9.00
CA LYS A 575 -13.19 -23.09 10.28
C LYS A 575 -13.85 -24.42 10.60
N LEU A 576 -14.75 -24.89 9.73
CA LEU A 576 -15.60 -26.02 10.03
C LEU A 576 -14.84 -27.35 10.05
N ASN A 577 -13.96 -27.61 9.07
CA ASN A 577 -13.17 -28.85 9.01
C ASN A 577 -12.27 -29.03 10.23
N PRO A 578 -11.47 -28.02 10.66
CA PRO A 578 -10.70 -28.13 11.89
C PRO A 578 -11.54 -28.46 13.14
N GLU A 579 -12.72 -27.87 13.30
CA GLU A 579 -13.60 -28.11 14.46
C GLU A 579 -14.28 -29.49 14.41
N LEU A 580 -14.70 -29.93 13.23
CA LEU A 580 -15.20 -31.30 13.04
C LEU A 580 -14.11 -32.34 13.32
N MET A 581 -12.85 -32.04 12.97
CA MET A 581 -11.71 -32.91 13.25
C MET A 581 -11.47 -33.02 14.76
N LEU A 582 -11.53 -31.91 15.50
CA LEU A 582 -11.49 -31.91 16.98
C LEU A 582 -12.63 -32.75 17.58
N LEU A 583 -13.84 -32.67 17.00
CA LEU A 583 -14.98 -33.44 17.50
C LEU A 583 -14.75 -34.94 17.31
N LYS A 584 -14.22 -35.36 16.16
CA LYS A 584 -13.89 -36.78 15.89
C LYS A 584 -12.85 -37.32 16.85
N ASP A 585 -11.80 -36.55 17.12
CA ASP A 585 -10.74 -36.94 18.05
C ASP A 585 -11.31 -37.15 19.46
N GLU A 586 -12.19 -36.25 19.92
CA GLU A 586 -12.83 -36.39 21.23
C GLU A 586 -13.87 -37.52 21.27
N ILE A 587 -14.64 -37.77 20.19
CA ILE A 587 -15.55 -38.93 20.09
C ILE A 587 -14.76 -40.23 20.25
N GLY A 588 -13.60 -40.34 19.56
CA GLY A 588 -12.72 -41.50 19.64
C GLY A 588 -12.11 -41.72 21.04
N SER A 589 -12.00 -40.66 21.84
CA SER A 589 -11.51 -40.71 23.23
C SER A 589 -12.57 -41.06 24.28
N GLY A 590 -13.85 -41.14 23.89
CA GLY A 590 -14.93 -41.68 24.73
C GLY A 590 -15.52 -40.73 25.79
N GLY A 591 -15.41 -39.40 25.62
CA GLY A 591 -15.87 -38.45 26.65
C GLY A 591 -16.53 -37.16 26.15
N VAL A 592 -17.04 -37.11 24.91
CA VAL A 592 -17.68 -35.90 24.34
C VAL A 592 -19.00 -35.57 25.03
N CYS A 593 -19.91 -36.55 25.14
CA CYS A 593 -21.26 -36.27 25.66
C CYS A 593 -21.26 -35.90 27.15
N ASP A 594 -20.23 -36.30 27.90
CA ASP A 594 -20.07 -35.93 29.31
C ASP A 594 -19.48 -34.52 29.49
N ARG A 595 -18.63 -34.08 28.56
CA ARG A 595 -17.92 -32.78 28.62
C ARG A 595 -18.62 -31.66 27.85
N TYR A 596 -19.36 -32.00 26.78
CA TYR A 596 -20.12 -31.09 25.92
C TYR A 596 -21.47 -31.70 25.53
N PRO A 597 -22.45 -31.75 26.45
CA PRO A 597 -23.77 -32.36 26.20
C PRO A 597 -24.52 -31.75 25.01
N GLU A 598 -24.31 -30.47 24.75
CA GLU A 598 -24.88 -29.74 23.61
C GLU A 598 -24.42 -30.25 22.23
N LEU A 599 -23.34 -31.04 22.19
CA LEU A 599 -22.81 -31.64 20.97
C LEU A 599 -23.33 -33.05 20.72
N GLU A 600 -24.12 -33.65 21.61
CA GLU A 600 -24.59 -35.04 21.47
C GLU A 600 -25.36 -35.26 20.16
N GLY A 601 -26.24 -34.32 19.80
CA GLY A 601 -26.97 -34.35 18.52
C GLY A 601 -26.05 -34.16 17.30
N ILE A 602 -25.01 -33.34 17.42
CA ILE A 602 -24.03 -33.09 16.35
C ILE A 602 -23.11 -34.31 16.16
N ALA A 603 -22.65 -34.90 17.26
CA ALA A 603 -21.82 -36.10 17.28
C ALA A 603 -22.56 -37.32 16.70
N SER A 604 -23.85 -37.46 17.02
CA SER A 604 -24.70 -38.54 16.48
C SER A 604 -24.93 -38.42 14.96
N SER A 605 -24.87 -37.20 14.41
CA SER A 605 -25.10 -36.90 13.00
C SER A 605 -23.82 -36.53 12.23
N ILE A 606 -22.64 -36.78 12.78
CA ILE A 606 -21.37 -36.31 12.21
C ILE A 606 -21.13 -36.81 10.78
N ASN A 607 -21.50 -38.06 10.49
CA ASN A 607 -21.34 -38.64 9.16
C ASN A 607 -22.22 -37.94 8.11
N ASP A 608 -23.40 -37.46 8.49
CA ASP A 608 -24.30 -36.77 7.57
C ASP A 608 -23.87 -35.31 7.35
N ILE A 609 -23.33 -34.69 8.40
CA ILE A 609 -22.69 -33.36 8.32
C ILE A 609 -21.48 -33.42 7.38
N GLU A 610 -20.60 -34.42 7.52
CA GLU A 610 -19.42 -34.57 6.65
C GLU A 610 -19.81 -34.76 5.18
N LYS A 611 -20.84 -35.57 4.89
CA LYS A 611 -21.36 -35.71 3.51
C LYS A 611 -21.88 -34.39 2.94
N GLU A 612 -22.57 -33.58 3.75
CA GLU A 612 -23.05 -32.27 3.30
C GLU A 612 -21.88 -31.30 3.06
N VAL A 613 -20.88 -31.31 3.94
CA VAL A 613 -19.66 -30.51 3.82
C VAL A 613 -18.86 -30.87 2.58
N GLU A 614 -18.69 -32.16 2.31
CA GLU A 614 -17.99 -32.69 1.13
C GLU A 614 -18.71 -32.26 -0.16
N LYS A 615 -20.05 -32.42 -0.20
CA LYS A 615 -20.89 -31.95 -1.32
C LYS A 615 -20.64 -30.48 -1.68
N TRP A 616 -20.50 -29.59 -0.70
CA TRP A 616 -20.25 -28.17 -0.97
C TRP A 616 -18.78 -27.85 -1.26
N SER A 617 -17.86 -28.64 -0.71
CA SER A 617 -16.41 -28.52 -0.96
C SER A 617 -16.05 -28.86 -2.40
N GLU A 618 -16.63 -29.94 -2.92
CA GLU A 618 -16.36 -30.46 -4.26
C GLU A 618 -17.13 -29.72 -5.35
N LYS A 619 -18.20 -28.99 -5.00
CA LYS A 619 -19.10 -28.34 -5.97
C LYS A 619 -18.37 -27.35 -6.88
N THR A 620 -18.36 -27.62 -8.19
CA THR A 620 -17.88 -26.68 -9.21
C THR A 620 -19.05 -26.02 -9.93
N LEU A 621 -18.78 -24.88 -10.58
CA LEU A 621 -19.78 -24.16 -11.36
C LEU A 621 -20.08 -24.86 -12.70
#